data_AF-I0SUQ9-F1
#
_entry.id   AF-I0SUQ9-F1
#
_cell.length_a   1.000
_cell.length_b   1.000
_cell.length_c   1.000
_cell.angle_alpha   90.00
_cell.angle_beta   90.00
_cell.angle_gamma   90.00
#
_symmetry.space_group_name_H-M   'P 1'
#
loop_
_entity.id
_entity.type
_entity.pdbx_description
1 polymer ?
#
loop_
_entity_poly.entity_id
_entity_poly.type
_entity_poly.pdbx_seq_one_letter_code
_entity_poly.pdbx_strand_id
1 'polypeptide(L)'
;MENEVEEKSVLLENLYNLHRGIDYIYQKQNYKMKLENDRRKAKQIQAQLQNLLESNSSNKIEKMMRQSFYVVLFGALGNLAKFLLMFWFGDGNLLELVMYLAATAILIFYLQKKIRRKTEKWLNIWTGIILVMLLAAPLRIIFFAIIGLISFNLFEGIFFSIIALGMLYLTSILGKIWYPKWVDFINTLIDDDNKQLIKNSGMRQSDYDRQIRHEQEIKQEQQQCEIEMQEAAGALVAFGSGWYPKDYYFIEAIEFFIGALENFKADNMKELVNLYDETKYKELQLNYQKEMLQLQREQYIDTKKMLQALRYNNYVQTLQLQQLDGIRRNTEEAVDYLRNLHVQENHYHTHNHYHQNNIY
;
A
#
# COMPACT_ATOMS: atom_id res chain seq x y z
N MET A 1 25.13 23.96 -54.82
CA MET A 1 26.28 23.47 -54.03
C MET A 1 26.49 24.23 -52.74
N GLU A 2 26.96 25.49 -52.71
CA GLU A 2 27.21 26.18 -51.42
C GLU A 2 25.91 26.43 -50.62
N ASN A 3 24.84 26.91 -51.28
CA ASN A 3 23.51 27.10 -50.66
C ASN A 3 22.82 25.80 -50.22
N GLU A 4 23.03 24.67 -50.91
CA GLU A 4 22.39 23.38 -50.55
C GLU A 4 23.02 22.74 -49.33
N VAL A 5 24.35 22.93 -49.16
CA VAL A 5 25.07 22.44 -47.98
C VAL A 5 24.65 23.23 -46.74
N GLU A 6 24.44 24.55 -46.90
CA GLU A 6 23.98 25.43 -45.82
C GLU A 6 22.53 25.10 -45.39
N GLU A 7 21.60 24.93 -46.33
CA GLU A 7 20.22 24.52 -46.03
C GLU A 7 20.13 23.17 -45.31
N LYS A 8 20.96 22.20 -45.71
CA LYS A 8 21.02 20.89 -45.08
C LYS A 8 21.54 20.95 -43.64
N SER A 9 22.57 21.76 -43.38
CA SER A 9 23.09 21.96 -42.02
C SER A 9 22.06 22.59 -41.08
N VAL A 10 21.30 23.58 -41.58
CA VAL A 10 20.23 24.24 -40.81
C VAL A 10 19.10 23.25 -40.51
N LEU A 11 18.70 22.42 -41.48
CA LEU A 11 17.68 21.40 -41.27
C LEU A 11 18.10 20.36 -40.22
N LEU A 12 19.35 19.92 -40.27
CA LEU A 12 19.91 18.97 -39.32
C LEU A 12 19.95 19.55 -37.90
N GLU A 13 20.41 20.81 -37.75
CA GLU A 13 20.40 21.52 -36.47
C GLU A 13 18.98 21.65 -35.89
N ASN A 14 18.00 22.00 -36.73
CA ASN A 14 16.60 22.09 -36.33
C ASN A 14 16.02 20.75 -35.89
N LEU A 15 16.41 19.64 -36.54
CA LEU A 15 16.02 18.29 -36.11
C LEU A 15 16.65 17.90 -34.78
N TYR A 16 17.92 18.27 -34.53
CA TYR A 16 18.54 18.09 -33.23
C TYR A 16 17.86 18.91 -32.12
N ASN A 17 17.36 20.10 -32.44
CA ASN A 17 16.57 20.90 -31.51
C ASN A 17 15.21 20.24 -31.18
N LEU A 18 14.53 19.71 -32.20
CA LEU A 18 13.30 18.94 -32.00
C LEU A 18 13.56 17.67 -31.18
N HIS A 19 14.63 16.93 -31.48
CA HIS A 19 15.01 15.72 -30.74
C HIS A 19 15.17 16.01 -29.24
N ARG A 20 15.94 17.05 -28.91
CA ARG A 20 16.17 17.49 -27.52
C ARG A 20 14.87 17.85 -26.80
N GLY A 21 13.96 18.56 -27.45
CA GLY A 21 12.69 18.92 -26.82
C GLY A 21 11.75 17.72 -26.63
N ILE A 22 11.71 16.78 -27.59
CA ILE A 22 10.93 15.54 -27.44
C ILE A 22 11.53 14.66 -26.35
N ASP A 23 12.87 14.56 -26.27
CA ASP A 23 13.55 13.83 -25.20
C ASP A 23 13.26 14.43 -23.82
N TYR A 24 13.26 15.76 -23.69
CA TYR A 24 12.87 16.44 -22.45
C TYR A 24 11.46 16.05 -21.99
N ILE A 25 10.47 16.06 -22.90
CA ILE A 25 9.10 15.63 -22.60
C ILE A 25 9.06 14.16 -22.17
N TYR A 26 9.84 13.30 -22.84
CA TYR A 26 9.93 11.89 -22.50
C TYR A 26 10.53 11.65 -21.10
N GLN A 27 11.61 12.37 -20.76
CA GLN A 27 12.22 12.31 -19.44
C GLN A 27 11.25 12.77 -18.33
N LYS A 28 10.52 13.87 -18.56
CA LYS A 28 9.48 14.36 -17.62
C LYS A 28 8.35 13.37 -17.43
N GLN A 29 7.92 12.69 -18.50
CA GLN A 29 6.91 11.65 -18.41
C GLN A 29 7.38 10.44 -17.59
N ASN A 30 8.65 10.02 -17.78
CA ASN A 30 9.25 8.95 -16.97
C ASN A 30 9.36 9.36 -15.49
N TYR A 31 9.73 10.61 -15.23
CA TYR A 31 9.77 11.16 -13.88
C TYR A 31 8.38 11.16 -13.22
N LYS A 32 7.35 11.61 -13.95
CA LYS A 32 5.95 11.55 -13.49
C LYS A 32 5.50 10.12 -13.14
N MET A 33 5.93 9.12 -13.93
CA MET A 33 5.63 7.71 -13.65
C MET A 33 6.35 7.21 -12.39
N LYS A 34 7.60 7.62 -12.16
CA LYS A 34 8.33 7.32 -10.92
C LYS A 34 7.62 7.91 -9.70
N LEU A 35 7.21 9.17 -9.78
CA LEU A 35 6.42 9.84 -8.73
C LEU A 35 5.11 9.10 -8.42
N GLU A 36 4.40 8.61 -9.44
CA GLU A 36 3.17 7.82 -9.26
C GLU A 36 3.43 6.48 -8.57
N ASN A 37 4.53 5.80 -8.90
CA ASN A 37 4.93 4.57 -8.23
C ASN A 37 5.31 4.81 -6.77
N ASP A 38 6.02 5.90 -6.48
CA ASP A 38 6.38 6.26 -5.11
C ASP A 38 5.14 6.66 -4.29
N ARG A 39 4.16 7.34 -4.91
CA ARG A 39 2.83 7.58 -4.32
C ARG A 39 2.12 6.28 -3.94
N ARG A 40 2.14 5.27 -4.82
CA ARG A 40 1.53 3.95 -4.55
C ARG A 40 2.20 3.24 -3.38
N LYS A 41 3.54 3.27 -3.31
CA LYS A 41 4.28 2.72 -2.17
C LYS A 41 3.92 3.45 -0.87
N ALA A 42 3.85 4.79 -0.89
CA ALA A 42 3.44 5.57 0.27
C ALA A 42 2.03 5.18 0.76
N LYS A 43 1.06 5.05 -0.16
CA LYS A 43 -0.30 4.59 0.19
C LYS A 43 -0.34 3.17 0.76
N GLN A 44 0.52 2.27 0.28
CA GLN A 44 0.64 0.93 0.85
C GLN A 44 1.18 0.97 2.29
N ILE A 45 2.19 1.80 2.55
CA ILE A 45 2.72 1.98 3.90
C ILE A 45 1.66 2.61 4.81
N GLN A 46 0.92 3.61 4.32
CA GLN A 46 -0.21 4.21 5.04
C GLN A 46 -1.29 3.18 5.38
N ALA A 47 -1.66 2.31 4.45
CA ALA A 47 -2.64 1.24 4.68
C ALA A 47 -2.12 0.20 5.68
N GLN A 48 -0.82 -0.13 5.66
CA GLN A 48 -0.20 -1.00 6.65
C GLN A 48 -0.22 -0.36 8.05
N LEU A 49 0.10 0.94 8.14
CA LEU A 49 0.01 1.71 9.38
C LEU A 49 -1.42 1.81 9.90
N GLN A 50 -2.40 2.04 9.02
CA GLN A 50 -3.82 2.05 9.39
C GLN A 50 -4.28 0.68 9.87
N ASN A 51 -3.87 -0.43 9.22
CA ASN A 51 -4.19 -1.78 9.69
C ASN A 51 -3.51 -2.13 11.03
N LEU A 52 -2.39 -1.49 11.36
CA LEU A 52 -1.76 -1.60 12.68
C LEU A 52 -2.53 -0.81 13.75
N LEU A 53 -3.21 0.28 13.36
CA LEU A 53 -3.94 1.21 14.24
C LEU A 53 -5.42 0.82 14.43
N GLU A 54 -6.10 0.41 13.36
CA GLU A 54 -7.44 -0.14 13.41
C GLU A 54 -7.39 -1.57 13.93
N SER A 55 -7.86 -1.75 15.16
CA SER A 55 -8.19 -3.05 15.72
C SER A 55 -9.44 -3.64 15.05
N ASN A 56 -9.42 -3.83 13.73
CA ASN A 56 -10.49 -4.53 13.02
C ASN A 56 -10.38 -6.06 13.19
N SER A 57 -10.07 -6.49 14.41
CA SER A 57 -10.15 -7.89 14.81
C SER A 57 -11.56 -8.16 15.32
N SER A 58 -12.49 -8.11 14.36
CA SER A 58 -13.69 -8.95 14.21
C SER A 58 -14.48 -9.26 15.48
N ASN A 59 -15.78 -8.98 15.47
CA ASN A 59 -16.79 -9.56 16.37
C ASN A 59 -16.53 -11.02 16.77
N LYS A 60 -15.85 -11.81 15.91
CA LYS A 60 -15.38 -13.16 16.21
C LYS A 60 -14.38 -13.22 17.37
N ILE A 61 -13.35 -12.37 17.42
CA ILE A 61 -12.36 -12.39 18.52
C ILE A 61 -13.02 -11.93 19.83
N GLU A 62 -13.86 -10.90 19.81
CA GLU A 62 -14.61 -10.45 20.99
C GLU A 62 -15.55 -11.55 21.51
N LYS A 63 -16.31 -12.18 20.60
CA LYS A 63 -17.17 -13.33 20.95
C LYS A 63 -16.37 -14.48 21.54
N MET A 64 -15.21 -14.80 20.96
CA MET A 64 -14.31 -15.84 21.45
C MET A 64 -13.69 -15.48 22.81
N MET A 65 -13.29 -14.22 23.02
CA MET A 65 -12.79 -13.71 24.31
C MET A 65 -13.85 -13.88 25.39
N ARG A 66 -15.08 -13.44 25.11
CA ARG A 66 -16.21 -13.61 26.02
C ARG A 66 -16.44 -15.08 26.36
N GLN A 67 -16.52 -15.95 25.37
CA GLN A 67 -16.71 -17.39 25.62
C GLN A 67 -15.59 -17.97 26.48
N SER A 68 -14.34 -17.63 26.18
CA SER A 68 -13.20 -18.13 26.95
C SER A 68 -13.22 -17.71 28.41
N PHE A 69 -13.55 -16.44 28.68
CA PHE A 69 -13.64 -15.91 30.04
C PHE A 69 -14.69 -16.68 30.86
N TYR A 70 -15.88 -16.88 30.29
CA TYR A 70 -16.97 -17.58 30.97
C TYR A 70 -16.64 -19.07 31.18
N VAL A 71 -15.96 -19.72 30.24
CA VAL A 71 -15.50 -21.12 30.38
C VAL A 71 -14.48 -21.25 31.51
N VAL A 72 -13.51 -20.35 31.59
CA VAL A 72 -12.50 -20.37 32.67
C VAL A 72 -13.13 -20.09 34.02
N LEU A 73 -14.03 -19.11 34.10
CA LEU A 73 -14.76 -18.78 35.33
C LEU A 73 -15.62 -19.95 35.81
N PHE A 74 -16.34 -20.60 34.88
CA PHE A 74 -17.15 -21.77 35.17
C PHE A 74 -16.31 -22.95 35.68
N GLY A 75 -15.17 -23.22 35.05
CA GLY A 75 -14.21 -24.22 35.49
C GLY A 75 -13.65 -23.94 36.89
N ALA A 76 -13.26 -22.70 37.17
CA ALA A 76 -12.75 -22.29 38.47
C ALA A 76 -13.81 -22.47 39.58
N LEU A 77 -15.05 -22.04 39.32
CA LEU A 77 -16.16 -22.20 40.27
C LEU A 77 -16.52 -23.67 40.50
N GLY A 78 -16.48 -24.50 39.45
CA GLY A 78 -16.74 -25.94 39.58
C GLY A 78 -15.70 -26.68 40.41
N ASN A 79 -14.42 -26.35 40.22
CA ASN A 79 -13.34 -26.91 41.04
C ASN A 79 -13.41 -26.42 42.49
N LEU A 80 -13.79 -25.15 42.71
CA LEU A 80 -14.05 -24.64 44.05
C LEU A 80 -15.22 -25.35 44.72
N ALA A 81 -16.34 -25.55 44.00
CA ALA A 81 -17.49 -26.29 44.49
C ALA A 81 -17.12 -27.75 44.85
N LYS A 82 -16.36 -28.43 44.00
CA LYS A 82 -15.82 -29.77 44.28
C LYS A 82 -15.01 -29.77 45.58
N PHE A 83 -14.07 -28.84 45.73
CA PHE A 83 -13.25 -28.73 46.93
C PHE A 83 -14.11 -28.51 48.18
N LEU A 84 -15.08 -27.59 48.13
CA LEU A 84 -15.97 -27.31 49.26
C LEU A 84 -16.82 -28.52 49.64
N LEU A 85 -17.32 -29.26 48.66
CA LEU A 85 -18.06 -30.50 48.90
C LEU A 85 -17.18 -31.56 49.56
N MET A 86 -16.01 -31.85 48.99
CA MET A 86 -15.09 -32.83 49.55
C MET A 86 -14.61 -32.44 50.94
N PHE A 87 -14.33 -31.16 51.16
CA PHE A 87 -13.97 -30.62 52.47
C PHE A 87 -15.08 -30.84 53.50
N TRP A 88 -16.34 -30.62 53.13
CA TRP A 88 -17.50 -30.88 54.00
C TRP A 88 -17.63 -32.36 54.39
N PHE A 89 -17.23 -33.28 53.50
CA PHE A 89 -17.20 -34.72 53.75
C PHE A 89 -15.87 -35.23 54.34
N GLY A 90 -14.93 -34.34 54.67
CA GLY A 90 -13.66 -34.68 55.32
C GLY A 90 -12.55 -35.16 54.39
N ASP A 91 -12.74 -35.10 53.06
CA ASP A 91 -11.80 -35.58 52.03
C ASP A 91 -11.27 -34.43 51.13
N GLY A 92 -11.29 -33.20 51.65
CA GLY A 92 -10.87 -32.01 50.91
C GLY A 92 -9.35 -31.92 50.73
N ASN A 93 -8.86 -31.96 49.49
CA ASN A 93 -7.44 -31.84 49.19
C ASN A 93 -7.03 -30.40 48.84
N LEU A 94 -6.38 -29.71 49.78
CA LEU A 94 -5.87 -28.34 49.60
C LEU A 94 -4.82 -28.24 48.48
N LEU A 95 -3.96 -29.24 48.34
CA LEU A 95 -2.95 -29.26 47.27
C LEU A 95 -3.62 -29.32 45.90
N GLU A 96 -4.69 -30.11 45.78
CA GLU A 96 -5.48 -30.19 44.56
C GLU A 96 -6.09 -28.83 44.18
N LEU A 97 -6.66 -28.11 45.17
CA LEU A 97 -7.19 -26.76 44.98
C LEU A 97 -6.10 -25.78 44.48
N VAL A 98 -4.93 -25.79 45.13
CA VAL A 98 -3.80 -24.92 44.75
C VAL A 98 -3.35 -25.22 43.30
N MET A 99 -3.29 -26.50 42.91
CA MET A 99 -2.94 -26.89 41.55
C MET A 99 -3.97 -26.42 40.52
N TYR A 100 -5.27 -26.47 40.84
CA TYR A 100 -6.30 -25.92 39.95
C TYR A 100 -6.22 -24.40 39.82
N LEU A 101 -5.94 -23.68 40.91
CA LEU A 101 -5.74 -22.23 40.86
C LEU A 101 -4.53 -21.88 40.01
N ALA A 102 -3.42 -22.61 40.14
CA ALA A 102 -2.24 -22.45 39.30
C ALA A 102 -2.55 -22.73 37.82
N ALA A 103 -3.27 -23.82 37.51
CA ALA A 103 -3.69 -24.14 36.14
C ALA A 103 -4.60 -23.07 35.55
N THR A 104 -5.52 -22.51 36.36
CA THR A 104 -6.40 -21.40 35.98
C THR A 104 -5.59 -20.15 35.64
N ALA A 105 -4.62 -19.79 36.49
CA ALA A 105 -3.75 -18.64 36.27
C ALA A 105 -2.88 -18.79 35.00
N ILE A 106 -2.33 -19.98 34.77
CA ILE A 106 -1.56 -20.31 33.56
C ILE A 106 -2.45 -20.17 32.31
N LEU A 107 -3.67 -20.71 32.35
CA LEU A 107 -4.61 -20.62 31.24
C LEU A 107 -4.98 -19.16 30.94
N ILE A 108 -5.28 -18.37 31.98
CA ILE A 108 -5.55 -16.93 31.85
C ILE A 108 -4.34 -16.24 31.20
N PHE A 109 -3.12 -16.47 31.68
CA PHE A 109 -1.91 -15.88 31.11
C PHE A 109 -1.74 -16.21 29.62
N TYR A 110 -1.95 -17.47 29.22
CA TYR A 110 -1.91 -17.87 27.81
C TYR A 110 -2.99 -17.19 26.98
N LEU A 111 -4.22 -17.08 27.49
CA LEU A 111 -5.32 -16.38 26.83
C LEU A 111 -4.99 -14.90 26.66
N GLN A 112 -4.53 -14.24 27.71
CA GLN A 112 -4.13 -12.82 27.69
C GLN A 112 -3.04 -12.57 26.63
N LYS A 113 -2.00 -13.42 26.60
CA LYS A 113 -0.92 -13.31 25.62
C LYS A 113 -1.40 -13.48 24.17
N LYS A 114 -2.33 -14.41 23.93
CA LYS A 114 -2.91 -14.62 22.59
C LYS A 114 -3.82 -13.47 22.17
N ILE A 115 -4.60 -12.93 23.09
CA ILE A 115 -5.48 -11.78 22.85
C ILE A 115 -4.63 -10.54 22.52
N ARG A 116 -3.58 -10.26 23.30
CA ARG A 116 -2.62 -9.17 23.01
C ARG A 116 -1.99 -9.29 21.62
N ARG A 117 -1.70 -10.52 21.16
CA ARG A 117 -1.09 -10.79 19.84
C ARG A 117 -2.09 -10.99 18.70
N LYS A 118 -3.40 -10.91 18.97
CA LYS A 118 -4.50 -11.07 17.99
C LYS A 118 -4.36 -12.29 17.06
N THR A 119 -3.87 -13.41 17.58
CA THR A 119 -3.64 -14.61 16.77
C THR A 119 -4.91 -15.46 16.63
N GLU A 120 -5.32 -15.81 15.40
CA GLU A 120 -6.52 -16.63 15.16
C GLU A 120 -6.39 -18.09 15.63
N LYS A 121 -5.17 -18.65 15.72
CA LYS A 121 -4.93 -20.02 16.19
C LYS A 121 -5.04 -20.12 17.71
N TRP A 122 -6.26 -20.32 18.20
CA TRP A 122 -6.61 -20.19 19.61
C TRP A 122 -6.21 -21.39 20.50
N LEU A 123 -6.22 -22.63 19.99
CA LEU A 123 -5.89 -23.83 20.79
C LEU A 123 -4.59 -24.49 20.32
N ASN A 124 -3.56 -24.46 21.17
CA ASN A 124 -2.49 -25.45 21.09
C ASN A 124 -2.86 -26.64 22.00
N ILE A 125 -2.20 -27.79 21.79
CA ILE A 125 -2.47 -29.02 22.53
C ILE A 125 -2.50 -28.78 24.05
N TRP A 126 -1.57 -27.97 24.57
CA TRP A 126 -1.49 -27.60 25.99
C TRP A 126 -2.70 -26.82 26.50
N THR A 127 -3.18 -25.80 25.78
CA THR A 127 -4.42 -25.07 26.16
C THR A 127 -5.65 -25.99 26.17
N GLY A 128 -5.72 -26.96 25.25
CA GLY A 128 -6.78 -27.98 25.25
C GLY A 128 -6.73 -28.88 26.49
N ILE A 129 -5.53 -29.38 26.84
CA ILE A 129 -5.33 -30.22 28.03
C ILE A 129 -5.74 -29.49 29.31
N ILE A 130 -5.29 -28.23 29.48
CA ILE A 130 -5.63 -27.44 30.68
C ILE A 130 -7.14 -27.18 30.74
N LEU A 131 -7.79 -26.91 29.60
CA LEU A 131 -9.22 -26.66 29.54
C LEU A 131 -10.05 -27.91 29.90
N VAL A 132 -9.64 -29.09 29.42
CA VAL A 132 -10.27 -30.37 29.81
C VAL A 132 -10.12 -30.63 31.31
N MET A 133 -8.92 -30.40 31.85
CA MET A 133 -8.67 -30.55 33.30
C MET A 133 -9.55 -29.60 34.12
N LEU A 134 -9.70 -28.34 33.67
CA LEU A 134 -10.49 -27.32 34.35
C LEU A 134 -11.99 -27.64 34.34
N LEU A 135 -12.51 -28.21 33.24
CA LEU A 135 -13.92 -28.50 33.08
C LEU A 135 -14.35 -29.86 33.63
N ALA A 136 -13.42 -30.74 33.99
CA ALA A 136 -13.74 -32.09 34.47
C ALA A 136 -14.65 -32.08 35.71
N ALA A 137 -14.35 -31.25 36.72
CA ALA A 137 -15.13 -31.15 37.94
C ALA A 137 -16.57 -30.60 37.71
N PRO A 138 -16.77 -29.43 37.09
CA PRO A 138 -18.13 -28.93 36.86
C PRO A 138 -18.96 -29.83 35.95
N LEU A 139 -18.35 -30.48 34.95
CA LEU A 139 -19.05 -31.43 34.09
C LEU A 139 -19.49 -32.67 34.87
N ARG A 140 -18.68 -33.17 35.81
CA ARG A 140 -19.07 -34.27 36.71
C ARG A 140 -20.23 -33.88 37.62
N ILE A 141 -20.24 -32.68 38.17
CA ILE A 141 -21.35 -32.17 39.02
C ILE A 141 -22.66 -32.17 38.21
N ILE A 142 -22.63 -31.64 36.98
CA ILE A 142 -23.79 -31.66 36.08
C ILE A 142 -24.21 -33.09 35.73
N PHE A 143 -23.25 -33.96 35.44
CA PHE A 143 -23.52 -35.36 35.11
C PHE A 143 -24.22 -36.10 36.25
N PHE A 144 -23.77 -35.92 37.49
CA PHE A 144 -24.42 -36.50 38.68
C PHE A 144 -25.81 -35.92 38.91
N ALA A 145 -26.03 -34.61 38.67
CA ALA A 145 -27.36 -34.02 38.71
C ALA A 145 -28.32 -34.70 37.73
N ILE A 146 -27.89 -34.89 36.47
CA ILE A 146 -28.71 -35.51 35.42
C ILE A 146 -29.01 -36.98 35.74
N ILE A 147 -27.98 -37.77 36.09
CA ILE A 147 -28.17 -39.20 36.38
C ILE A 147 -29.02 -39.40 37.63
N GLY A 148 -28.82 -38.61 38.69
CA GLY A 148 -29.62 -38.72 39.91
C GLY A 148 -31.11 -38.48 39.66
N LEU A 149 -31.45 -37.53 38.79
CA LEU A 149 -32.83 -37.26 38.38
C LEU A 149 -33.43 -38.40 37.53
N ILE A 150 -32.65 -38.99 36.62
CA ILE A 150 -33.11 -40.10 35.76
C ILE A 150 -33.25 -41.41 36.55
N SER A 151 -32.36 -41.65 37.53
CA SER A 151 -32.26 -42.93 38.25
C SER A 151 -33.17 -43.02 39.48
N PHE A 152 -34.10 -42.08 39.66
CA PHE A 152 -34.98 -41.94 40.84
C PHE A 152 -34.27 -41.81 42.20
N ASN A 153 -32.96 -41.55 42.22
CA ASN A 153 -32.26 -41.12 43.42
C ASN A 153 -32.47 -39.61 43.61
N LEU A 154 -33.70 -39.25 43.96
CA LEU A 154 -34.18 -37.86 43.98
C LEU A 154 -33.36 -36.98 44.93
N PHE A 155 -32.86 -37.53 46.04
CA PHE A 155 -32.06 -36.77 46.99
C PHE A 155 -30.73 -36.30 46.38
N GLU A 156 -29.94 -37.22 45.82
CA GLU A 156 -28.67 -36.89 45.15
C GLU A 156 -28.89 -36.04 43.90
N GLY A 157 -29.91 -36.38 43.11
CA GLY A 157 -30.27 -35.63 41.90
C GLY A 157 -30.61 -34.17 42.22
N ILE A 158 -31.45 -33.91 43.24
CA ILE A 158 -31.82 -32.56 43.67
C ILE A 158 -30.60 -31.83 44.25
N PHE A 159 -29.80 -32.49 45.10
CA PHE A 159 -28.62 -31.91 45.72
C PHE A 159 -27.61 -31.40 44.67
N PHE A 160 -27.19 -32.25 43.73
CA PHE A 160 -26.26 -31.85 42.67
C PHE A 160 -26.88 -30.86 41.69
N SER A 161 -28.20 -30.89 41.47
CA SER A 161 -28.90 -29.91 40.65
C SER A 161 -28.84 -28.51 41.25
N ILE A 162 -29.03 -28.36 42.57
CA ILE A 162 -28.91 -27.08 43.27
C ILE A 162 -27.49 -26.51 43.10
N ILE A 163 -26.47 -27.35 43.24
CA ILE A 163 -25.07 -26.93 43.10
C ILE A 163 -24.75 -26.53 41.65
N ALA A 164 -25.20 -27.33 40.67
CA ALA A 164 -25.01 -27.03 39.25
C ALA A 164 -25.68 -25.71 38.86
N LEU A 165 -26.93 -25.49 39.29
CA LEU A 165 -27.66 -24.26 39.03
C LEU A 165 -27.02 -23.06 39.76
N GLY A 166 -26.59 -23.25 41.01
CA GLY A 166 -25.87 -22.23 41.78
C GLY A 166 -24.57 -21.81 41.09
N MET A 167 -23.79 -22.77 40.58
CA MET A 167 -22.57 -22.49 39.82
C MET A 167 -22.86 -21.74 38.51
N LEU A 168 -23.87 -22.15 37.74
CA LEU A 168 -24.27 -21.47 36.50
C LEU A 168 -24.73 -20.03 36.78
N TYR A 169 -25.51 -19.84 37.84
CA TYR A 169 -25.98 -18.53 38.29
C TYR A 169 -24.82 -17.63 38.71
N LEU A 170 -23.90 -18.13 39.53
CA LEU A 170 -22.69 -17.41 39.96
C LEU A 170 -21.79 -17.06 38.77
N THR A 171 -21.60 -17.97 37.82
CA THR A 171 -20.84 -17.72 36.59
C THR A 171 -21.46 -16.59 35.79
N SER A 172 -22.79 -16.52 35.72
CA SER A 172 -23.51 -15.44 35.02
C SER A 172 -23.33 -14.08 35.70
N ILE A 173 -23.48 -14.01 37.02
CA ILE A 173 -23.33 -12.77 37.79
C ILE A 173 -21.88 -12.28 37.76
N LEU A 174 -20.94 -13.14 38.18
CA LEU A 174 -19.53 -12.79 38.21
C LEU A 174 -19.02 -12.52 36.79
N GLY A 175 -19.53 -13.25 35.79
CA GLY A 175 -19.30 -12.99 34.39
C GLY A 175 -19.61 -11.56 33.99
N LYS A 176 -20.80 -11.05 34.32
CA LYS A 176 -21.21 -9.66 34.02
C LYS A 176 -20.37 -8.61 34.74
N ILE A 177 -19.93 -8.89 35.98
CA ILE A 177 -19.18 -7.95 36.80
C ILE A 177 -17.70 -7.88 36.38
N TRP A 178 -17.08 -9.03 36.14
CA TRP A 178 -15.63 -9.15 35.97
C TRP A 178 -15.18 -9.15 34.51
N TYR A 179 -16.04 -9.58 33.57
CA TYR A 179 -15.68 -9.58 32.15
C TYR A 179 -15.32 -8.18 31.63
N PRO A 180 -16.11 -7.10 31.88
CA PRO A 180 -15.75 -5.77 31.41
C PRO A 180 -14.42 -5.29 32.00
N LYS A 181 -14.19 -5.50 33.30
CA LYS A 181 -12.93 -5.15 33.98
C LYS A 181 -11.73 -5.88 33.38
N TRP A 182 -11.90 -7.15 33.01
CA TRP A 182 -10.86 -7.92 32.36
C TRP A 182 -10.59 -7.41 30.94
N VAL A 183 -11.62 -7.06 30.17
CA VAL A 183 -11.46 -6.44 28.85
C VAL A 183 -10.71 -5.12 28.96
N ASP A 184 -11.10 -4.25 29.89
CA ASP A 184 -10.42 -2.96 30.12
C ASP A 184 -8.95 -3.17 30.50
N PHE A 185 -8.65 -4.12 31.38
CA PHE A 185 -7.28 -4.49 31.72
C PHE A 185 -6.46 -4.99 30.52
N ILE A 186 -7.07 -5.74 29.62
CA ILE A 186 -6.36 -6.20 28.42
C ILE A 186 -6.15 -5.05 27.43
N ASN A 187 -7.13 -4.16 27.30
CA ASN A 187 -7.01 -2.96 26.48
C ASN A 187 -5.91 -2.05 27.00
N THR A 188 -5.78 -1.84 28.32
CA THR A 188 -4.69 -1.05 28.88
C THR A 188 -3.33 -1.69 28.65
N LEU A 189 -3.20 -3.02 28.76
CA LEU A 189 -1.96 -3.72 28.41
C LEU A 189 -1.60 -3.59 26.92
N ILE A 190 -2.60 -3.63 26.03
CA ILE A 190 -2.40 -3.42 24.59
C ILE A 190 -1.99 -1.96 24.33
N ASP A 191 -2.62 -1.00 24.99
CA ASP A 191 -2.29 0.42 24.88
C ASP A 191 -0.89 0.71 25.39
N ASP A 192 -0.47 0.07 26.48
CA ASP A 192 0.89 0.24 27.00
C ASP A 192 1.93 -0.44 26.10
N ASP A 193 1.64 -1.61 25.52
CA ASP A 193 2.47 -2.21 24.46
C ASP A 193 2.57 -1.26 23.26
N ASN A 194 1.44 -0.68 22.83
CA ASN A 194 1.39 0.28 21.74
C ASN A 194 2.21 1.53 22.06
N LYS A 195 2.08 2.10 23.27
CA LYS A 195 2.86 3.24 23.76
C LYS A 195 4.34 2.94 23.83
N GLN A 196 4.74 1.76 24.31
CA GLN A 196 6.15 1.36 24.33
C GLN A 196 6.70 1.20 22.91
N LEU A 197 5.95 0.56 22.02
CA LEU A 197 6.30 0.50 20.61
C LEU A 197 6.37 1.90 20.00
N ILE A 198 5.54 2.88 20.42
CA ILE A 198 5.58 4.27 19.94
C ILE A 198 6.82 4.98 20.47
N LYS A 199 7.09 4.87 21.78
CA LYS A 199 8.24 5.46 22.46
C LYS A 199 9.57 4.91 21.93
N ASN A 200 9.62 3.63 21.59
CA ASN A 200 10.79 2.98 21.00
C ASN A 200 10.93 3.23 19.49
N SER A 201 9.88 3.72 18.81
CA SER A 201 9.92 4.00 17.35
C SER A 201 10.03 5.48 17.01
N GLY A 202 9.61 6.41 17.86
CA GLY A 202 9.67 7.86 17.60
C GLY A 202 8.87 8.36 16.40
N MET A 203 8.07 7.50 15.74
CA MET A 203 7.75 7.67 14.31
C MET A 203 6.26 7.76 13.94
N ARG A 204 5.30 7.22 14.70
CA ARG A 204 4.01 6.83 14.07
C ARG A 204 3.02 7.93 13.63
N GLN A 205 2.89 9.04 14.35
CA GLN A 205 2.00 10.13 13.94
C GLN A 205 2.72 11.15 13.05
N SER A 206 3.99 11.45 13.36
CA SER A 206 4.82 12.29 12.49
C SER A 206 5.04 11.66 11.13
N ASP A 207 5.14 10.33 11.02
CA ASP A 207 5.32 9.63 9.75
C ASP A 207 4.03 9.59 8.93
N TYR A 208 2.88 9.45 9.58
CA TYR A 208 1.59 9.55 8.91
C TYR A 208 1.38 10.97 8.35
N ASP A 209 1.66 11.99 9.16
CA ASP A 209 1.60 13.40 8.75
C ASP A 209 2.70 13.75 7.72
N ARG A 210 3.87 13.10 7.80
CA ARG A 210 4.95 13.22 6.81
C ARG A 210 4.54 12.56 5.49
N GLN A 211 3.85 11.42 5.51
CA GLN A 211 3.38 10.75 4.30
C GLN A 211 2.23 11.49 3.63
N ILE A 212 1.31 12.09 4.41
CA ILE A 212 0.27 12.96 3.85
C ILE A 212 0.90 14.20 3.21
N ARG A 213 1.87 14.85 3.88
CA ARG A 213 2.63 15.96 3.30
C ARG A 213 3.37 15.54 2.03
N HIS A 214 4.02 14.39 2.07
CA HIS A 214 4.73 13.85 0.91
C HIS A 214 3.78 13.52 -0.25
N GLU A 215 2.55 13.04 0.00
CA GLU A 215 1.55 12.86 -1.05
C GLU A 215 1.12 14.21 -1.66
N GLN A 216 0.99 15.26 -0.84
CA GLN A 216 0.67 16.61 -1.32
C GLN A 216 1.81 17.17 -2.18
N GLU A 217 3.05 17.04 -1.72
CA GLU A 217 4.26 17.42 -2.47
C GLU A 217 4.33 16.68 -3.82
N ILE A 218 4.13 15.35 -3.84
CA ILE A 218 4.11 14.56 -5.08
C ILE A 218 3.02 15.06 -6.04
N LYS A 219 1.83 15.42 -5.55
CA LYS A 219 0.76 15.95 -6.41
C LYS A 219 1.13 17.29 -7.03
N GLN A 220 1.74 18.19 -6.25
CA GLN A 220 2.22 19.47 -6.75
C GLN A 220 3.30 19.28 -7.81
N GLU A 221 4.24 18.36 -7.57
CA GLU A 221 5.31 18.05 -8.50
C GLU A 221 4.80 17.40 -9.80
N GLN A 222 3.79 16.54 -9.71
CA GLN A 222 3.10 15.97 -10.89
C GLN A 222 2.39 17.05 -11.72
N GLN A 223 1.74 18.03 -11.08
CA GLN A 223 1.10 19.15 -11.76
C GLN A 223 2.14 20.04 -12.46
N GLN A 224 3.25 20.32 -11.78
CA GLN A 224 4.35 21.10 -12.34
C GLN A 224 4.96 20.40 -13.55
N CYS A 225 5.23 19.10 -13.47
CA CYS A 225 5.71 18.32 -14.62
C CYS A 225 4.73 18.36 -15.80
N GLU A 226 3.42 18.35 -15.53
CA GLU A 226 2.42 18.42 -16.58
C GLU A 226 2.45 19.77 -17.29
N ILE A 227 2.49 20.88 -16.55
CA ILE A 227 2.62 22.25 -17.10
C ILE A 227 3.87 22.36 -17.98
N GLU A 228 5.04 21.96 -17.47
CA GLU A 228 6.30 22.02 -18.21
C GLU A 228 6.27 21.20 -19.50
N MET A 229 5.60 20.04 -19.48
CA MET A 229 5.41 19.23 -20.68
C MET A 229 4.48 19.91 -21.68
N GLN A 230 3.41 20.59 -21.24
CA GLN A 230 2.50 21.31 -22.15
C GLN A 230 3.21 22.50 -22.79
N GLU A 231 3.97 23.26 -22.00
CA GLU A 231 4.76 24.39 -22.48
C GLU A 231 5.82 23.94 -23.49
N ALA A 232 6.56 22.87 -23.18
CA ALA A 232 7.53 22.28 -24.11
C ALA A 232 6.87 21.77 -25.40
N ALA A 233 5.72 21.10 -25.30
CA ALA A 233 4.98 20.62 -26.48
C ALA A 233 4.49 21.79 -27.35
N GLY A 234 3.95 22.85 -26.72
CA GLY A 234 3.53 24.07 -27.40
C GLY A 234 4.70 24.77 -28.11
N ALA A 235 5.84 24.89 -27.44
CA ALA A 235 7.06 25.46 -28.02
C ALA A 235 7.57 24.64 -29.21
N LEU A 236 7.54 23.30 -29.14
CA LEU A 236 7.95 22.42 -30.23
C LEU A 236 7.04 22.52 -31.45
N VAL A 237 5.72 22.54 -31.24
CA VAL A 237 4.75 22.68 -32.33
C VAL A 237 4.90 24.05 -33.00
N ALA A 238 5.11 25.12 -32.22
CA ALA A 238 5.37 26.45 -32.76
C ALA A 238 6.69 26.49 -33.54
N PHE A 239 7.76 25.90 -32.99
CA PHE A 239 9.08 25.84 -33.61
C PHE A 239 9.06 25.07 -34.94
N GLY A 240 8.39 23.92 -34.98
CA GLY A 240 8.26 23.11 -36.18
C GLY A 240 7.14 23.57 -37.14
N SER A 241 6.39 24.61 -36.79
CA SER A 241 5.28 25.11 -37.60
C SER A 241 5.77 25.58 -38.97
N GLY A 242 5.15 25.08 -40.03
CA GLY A 242 5.44 25.47 -41.41
C GLY A 242 6.53 24.68 -42.10
N TRP A 243 7.35 23.90 -41.38
CA TRP A 243 8.42 23.10 -42.00
C TRP A 243 8.49 21.65 -41.52
N TYR A 244 8.11 21.34 -40.27
CA TYR A 244 8.13 19.98 -39.73
C TYR A 244 6.75 19.31 -39.83
N PRO A 245 6.67 18.05 -40.28
CA PRO A 245 5.40 17.37 -40.53
C PRO A 245 4.69 16.97 -39.22
N LYS A 246 3.40 17.29 -39.14
CA LYS A 246 2.58 17.23 -37.91
C LYS A 246 2.48 15.83 -37.29
N ASP A 247 2.53 14.80 -38.12
CA ASP A 247 2.32 13.43 -37.65
C ASP A 247 3.60 12.76 -37.11
N TYR A 248 4.75 13.45 -37.17
CA TYR A 248 6.07 12.88 -36.89
C TYR A 248 6.74 13.45 -35.63
N TYR A 249 5.98 14.09 -34.74
CA TYR A 249 6.49 14.58 -33.44
C TYR A 249 6.63 13.44 -32.43
N PHE A 250 7.57 12.53 -32.69
CA PHE A 250 7.98 11.46 -31.79
C PHE A 250 9.43 11.05 -32.06
N ILE A 251 10.10 10.50 -31.04
CA ILE A 251 11.55 10.33 -31.01
C ILE A 251 12.05 9.45 -32.17
N GLU A 252 11.32 8.38 -32.50
CA GLU A 252 11.73 7.42 -33.51
C GLU A 252 11.73 8.00 -34.93
N ALA A 253 10.83 8.95 -35.24
CA ALA A 253 10.82 9.62 -36.53
C ALA A 253 11.96 10.63 -36.65
N ILE A 254 12.21 11.41 -35.60
CA ILE A 254 13.29 12.40 -35.60
C ILE A 254 14.65 11.73 -35.70
N GLU A 255 14.89 10.65 -34.94
CA GLU A 255 16.14 9.88 -35.01
C GLU A 255 16.36 9.30 -36.40
N PHE A 256 15.28 8.81 -37.03
CA PHE A 256 15.36 8.35 -38.41
C PHE A 256 15.69 9.49 -39.37
N PHE A 257 15.06 10.66 -39.22
CA PHE A 257 15.30 11.80 -40.09
C PHE A 257 16.73 12.34 -39.96
N ILE A 258 17.24 12.46 -38.73
CA ILE A 258 18.64 12.81 -38.45
C ILE A 258 19.56 11.80 -39.14
N GLY A 259 19.35 10.50 -38.89
CA GLY A 259 20.18 9.45 -39.48
C GLY A 259 20.12 9.43 -41.02
N ALA A 260 18.96 9.72 -41.62
CA ALA A 260 18.82 9.79 -43.07
C ALA A 260 19.55 11.00 -43.68
N LEU A 261 19.54 12.16 -43.02
CA LEU A 261 20.29 13.34 -43.44
C LEU A 261 21.80 13.15 -43.31
N GLU A 262 22.26 12.64 -42.17
CA GLU A 262 23.68 12.38 -41.91
C GLU A 262 24.28 11.36 -42.86
N ASN A 263 23.48 10.37 -43.28
CA ASN A 263 23.90 9.35 -44.24
C ASN A 263 23.60 9.72 -45.69
N PHE A 264 23.27 10.99 -45.98
CA PHE A 264 23.02 11.50 -47.34
C PHE A 264 21.94 10.71 -48.11
N LYS A 265 20.95 10.16 -47.39
CA LYS A 265 19.84 9.39 -47.99
C LYS A 265 18.67 10.27 -48.43
N ALA A 266 18.61 11.49 -47.94
CA ALA A 266 17.62 12.50 -48.26
C ALA A 266 18.24 13.88 -48.00
N ASP A 267 17.75 14.89 -48.72
CA ASP A 267 18.28 16.26 -48.64
C ASP A 267 17.21 17.28 -48.21
N ASN A 268 15.94 16.90 -48.19
CA ASN A 268 14.85 17.75 -47.72
C ASN A 268 13.79 16.98 -46.92
N MET A 269 12.93 17.72 -46.22
CA MET A 269 11.89 17.14 -45.36
C MET A 269 10.91 16.22 -46.10
N LYS A 270 10.58 16.51 -47.36
CA LYS A 270 9.66 15.67 -48.15
C LYS A 270 10.27 14.30 -48.45
N GLU A 271 11.55 14.27 -48.83
CA GLU A 271 12.29 13.02 -49.04
C GLU A 271 12.45 12.23 -47.75
N LEU A 272 12.71 12.90 -46.63
CA LEU A 272 12.79 12.26 -45.31
C LEU A 272 11.49 11.55 -44.92
N VAL A 273 10.35 12.22 -45.09
CA VAL A 273 9.03 11.63 -44.83
C VAL A 273 8.77 10.44 -45.73
N ASN A 274 8.98 10.59 -47.04
CA ASN A 274 8.78 9.50 -47.99
C ASN A 274 9.66 8.28 -47.65
N LEU A 275 10.93 8.53 -47.32
CA LEU A 275 11.87 7.48 -46.96
C LEU A 275 11.46 6.78 -45.66
N TYR A 276 10.97 7.52 -44.67
CA TYR A 276 10.47 6.97 -43.42
C TYR A 276 9.23 6.12 -43.64
N ASP A 277 8.26 6.59 -44.42
CA ASP A 277 7.03 5.84 -44.71
C ASP A 277 7.31 4.55 -45.48
N GLU A 278 8.17 4.60 -46.49
CA GLU A 278 8.57 3.41 -47.23
C GLU A 278 9.35 2.41 -46.37
N THR A 279 10.21 2.90 -45.48
CA THR A 279 11.01 2.06 -44.59
C THR A 279 10.15 1.46 -43.48
N LYS A 280 9.24 2.23 -42.87
CA LYS A 280 8.30 1.74 -41.86
C LYS A 280 7.28 0.78 -42.43
N TYR A 281 6.83 0.97 -43.67
CA TYR A 281 5.97 -0.01 -44.33
C TYR A 281 6.68 -1.37 -44.50
N LYS A 282 7.96 -1.36 -44.90
CA LYS A 282 8.79 -2.56 -45.01
C LYS A 282 9.16 -3.16 -43.64
N GLU A 283 9.50 -2.34 -42.65
CA GLU A 283 9.75 -2.78 -41.27
C GLU A 283 8.51 -3.34 -40.61
N LEU A 284 7.32 -2.75 -40.80
CA LEU A 284 6.06 -3.26 -40.27
C LEU A 284 5.76 -4.65 -40.85
N GLN A 285 6.01 -4.86 -42.15
CA GLN A 285 5.83 -6.15 -42.82
C GLN A 285 6.83 -7.22 -42.30
N LEU A 286 8.09 -6.84 -42.03
CA LEU A 286 9.12 -7.70 -41.43
C LEU A 286 8.91 -7.91 -39.91
N ASN A 287 8.39 -6.92 -39.20
CA ASN A 287 8.13 -6.94 -37.77
C ASN A 287 6.89 -7.75 -37.43
N TYR A 288 5.83 -7.76 -38.26
CA TYR A 288 4.72 -8.70 -38.09
C TYR A 288 5.20 -10.18 -38.12
N GLN A 289 6.22 -10.48 -38.91
CA GLN A 289 6.83 -11.83 -38.95
C GLN A 289 7.73 -12.12 -37.74
N LYS A 290 8.29 -11.10 -37.07
CA LYS A 290 9.12 -11.24 -35.86
C LYS A 290 8.34 -11.08 -34.55
N GLU A 291 7.22 -10.34 -34.54
CA GLU A 291 6.37 -9.99 -33.40
C GLU A 291 5.76 -11.23 -32.72
N MET A 292 5.51 -12.30 -33.49
CA MET A 292 4.99 -13.55 -32.91
C MET A 292 5.98 -14.24 -31.96
N LEU A 293 7.29 -13.98 -32.09
CA LEU A 293 8.33 -14.51 -31.19
C LEU A 293 8.69 -13.56 -30.03
N GLN A 294 8.39 -12.26 -30.12
CA GLN A 294 8.85 -11.23 -29.18
C GLN A 294 7.78 -10.76 -28.18
N LEU A 295 6.52 -11.18 -28.36
CA LEU A 295 5.42 -11.10 -27.39
C LEU A 295 5.79 -11.61 -25.98
N GLN A 296 6.91 -12.35 -25.87
CA GLN A 296 7.49 -12.86 -24.63
C GLN A 296 8.43 -11.88 -23.88
N ARG A 297 8.61 -10.62 -24.33
CA ARG A 297 9.50 -9.64 -23.67
C ARG A 297 8.74 -8.41 -23.08
N GLU A 298 7.68 -8.70 -22.33
CA GLU A 298 7.23 -8.11 -21.05
C GLU A 298 7.14 -6.58 -20.75
N GLN A 299 7.65 -5.61 -21.53
CA GLN A 299 7.57 -4.17 -21.16
C GLN A 299 6.70 -3.28 -22.08
N TYR A 300 6.19 -3.83 -23.17
CA TYR A 300 5.64 -3.01 -24.26
C TYR A 300 4.22 -2.47 -24.02
N ILE A 301 3.45 -3.05 -23.09
CA ILE A 301 2.04 -2.69 -22.87
C ILE A 301 1.88 -1.34 -22.14
N ASP A 302 2.76 -1.02 -21.19
CA ASP A 302 2.71 0.26 -20.48
C ASP A 302 3.27 1.41 -21.32
N THR A 303 4.32 1.17 -22.11
CA THR A 303 4.86 2.15 -23.06
C THR A 303 3.92 2.43 -24.22
N LYS A 304 3.16 1.44 -24.73
CA LYS A 304 2.11 1.67 -25.75
C LYS A 304 0.95 2.51 -25.21
N LYS A 305 0.51 2.26 -23.97
CA LYS A 305 -0.52 3.08 -23.31
C LYS A 305 -0.01 4.50 -23.05
N MET A 306 1.25 4.65 -22.68
CA MET A 306 1.91 5.95 -22.54
C MET A 306 2.00 6.69 -23.88
N LEU A 307 2.45 6.03 -24.95
CA LEU A 307 2.54 6.61 -26.28
C LEU A 307 1.15 6.97 -26.83
N GLN A 308 0.13 6.14 -26.58
CA GLN A 308 -1.26 6.48 -26.92
C GLN A 308 -1.79 7.66 -26.11
N ALA A 309 -1.49 7.73 -24.80
CA ALA A 309 -1.86 8.86 -23.96
C ALA A 309 -1.14 10.14 -24.40
N LEU A 310 0.13 10.06 -24.81
CA LEU A 310 0.89 11.17 -25.38
C LEU A 310 0.35 11.61 -26.73
N ARG A 311 -0.01 10.68 -27.63
CA ARG A 311 -0.66 11.00 -28.91
C ARG A 311 -2.02 11.69 -28.70
N TYR A 312 -2.81 11.19 -27.76
CA TYR A 312 -4.09 11.80 -27.40
C TYR A 312 -3.91 13.17 -26.73
N ASN A 313 -2.94 13.30 -25.83
CA ASN A 313 -2.63 14.57 -25.17
C ASN A 313 -2.08 15.60 -26.16
N ASN A 314 -1.14 15.23 -27.03
CA ASN A 314 -0.65 16.08 -28.12
C ASN A 314 -1.77 16.48 -29.08
N TYR A 315 -2.70 15.57 -29.39
CA TYR A 315 -3.88 15.89 -30.22
C TYR A 315 -4.85 16.87 -29.53
N VAL A 316 -5.11 16.69 -28.23
CA VAL A 316 -5.97 17.60 -27.44
C VAL A 316 -5.29 18.95 -27.21
N GLN A 317 -3.98 18.97 -26.96
CA GLN A 317 -3.18 20.19 -26.84
C GLN A 317 -3.08 20.94 -28.16
N THR A 318 -2.89 20.26 -29.29
CA THR A 318 -2.92 20.92 -30.60
C THR A 318 -4.28 21.53 -30.91
N LEU A 319 -5.38 20.90 -30.50
CA LEU A 319 -6.73 21.50 -30.55
C LEU A 319 -6.86 22.73 -29.64
N GLN A 320 -6.24 22.74 -28.46
CA GLN A 320 -6.21 23.91 -27.56
C GLN A 320 -5.28 25.03 -28.08
N LEU A 321 -4.15 24.67 -28.70
CA LEU A 321 -3.20 25.60 -29.31
C LEU A 321 -3.79 26.29 -30.56
N GLN A 322 -4.60 25.58 -31.34
CA GLN A 322 -5.37 26.17 -32.45
C GLN A 322 -6.42 27.20 -31.97
N GLN A 323 -6.92 27.08 -30.73
CA GLN A 323 -7.77 28.12 -30.11
C GLN A 323 -6.95 29.30 -29.59
N LEU A 324 -5.65 29.11 -29.33
CA LEU A 324 -4.69 30.13 -28.87
C LEU A 324 -3.96 30.88 -30.01
N ASP A 325 -4.10 30.44 -31.27
CA ASP A 325 -3.58 31.15 -32.46
C ASP A 325 -4.16 32.57 -32.65
N GLY A 326 -5.20 32.95 -31.89
CA GLY A 326 -5.66 34.33 -31.74
C GLY A 326 -4.71 35.24 -30.94
N ILE A 327 -3.71 34.68 -30.25
CA ILE A 327 -2.73 35.39 -29.38
C ILE A 327 -1.30 35.17 -29.94
N ARG A 328 -1.19 35.19 -31.26
CA ARG A 328 0.06 35.11 -32.03
C ARG A 328 0.87 36.43 -31.96
N ARG A 329 1.31 36.86 -30.78
CA ARG A 329 2.11 38.09 -30.63
C ARG A 329 3.42 38.04 -29.81
N ASN A 330 3.76 36.93 -29.15
CA ASN A 330 5.00 36.83 -28.34
C ASN A 330 6.03 35.80 -28.90
N THR A 331 6.25 35.78 -30.21
CA THR A 331 7.19 34.87 -30.88
C THR A 331 8.68 35.07 -30.55
N GLU A 332 9.05 36.10 -29.79
CA GLU A 332 10.45 36.34 -29.38
C GLU A 332 10.79 35.65 -28.04
N GLU A 333 9.83 35.50 -27.11
CA GLU A 333 10.06 34.88 -25.79
C GLU A 333 10.21 33.35 -25.86
N ALA A 334 9.53 32.70 -26.81
CA ALA A 334 9.59 31.24 -26.99
C ALA A 334 10.97 30.76 -27.48
N VAL A 335 11.67 31.58 -28.27
CA VAL A 335 13.00 31.26 -28.79
C VAL A 335 14.06 31.35 -27.69
N ASP A 336 13.96 32.35 -26.79
CA ASP A 336 14.87 32.50 -25.66
C ASP A 336 14.65 31.42 -24.57
N TYR A 337 13.40 31.00 -24.34
CA TYR A 337 13.11 29.89 -23.41
C TYR A 337 13.76 28.57 -23.85
N LEU A 338 13.67 28.23 -25.14
CA LEU A 338 14.28 27.01 -25.70
C LEU A 338 15.82 27.04 -25.64
N ARG A 339 16.43 28.21 -25.81
CA ARG A 339 17.88 28.40 -25.69
C ARG A 339 18.38 28.24 -24.23
N ASN A 340 17.56 28.60 -23.25
CA ASN A 340 17.92 28.60 -21.83
C ASN A 340 17.68 27.27 -21.09
N LEU A 341 16.95 26.32 -21.68
CA LEU A 341 16.79 24.95 -21.16
C LEU A 341 18.15 24.23 -20.96
N HIS A 342 19.18 24.61 -21.72
CA HIS A 342 20.53 24.05 -21.59
C HIS A 342 21.31 24.55 -20.36
N VAL A 343 20.86 25.64 -19.72
CA VAL A 343 21.59 26.31 -18.61
C VAL A 343 21.08 25.88 -17.23
N GLN A 344 19.80 25.53 -17.12
CA GLN A 344 19.21 25.15 -15.83
C GLN A 344 19.63 23.76 -15.34
N GLU A 345 20.00 22.83 -16.23
CA GLU A 345 20.41 21.47 -15.83
C GLU A 345 21.74 21.47 -15.02
N ASN A 346 22.60 22.47 -15.20
CA ASN A 346 23.86 22.60 -14.45
C ASN A 346 23.74 23.32 -13.10
N HIS A 347 22.64 24.06 -12.84
CA HIS A 347 22.45 24.79 -11.58
C HIS A 347 21.71 23.99 -10.50
N TYR A 348 20.94 22.96 -10.86
CA TYR A 348 20.28 22.10 -9.87
C TYR A 348 21.23 21.08 -9.21
N HIS A 349 22.44 20.87 -9.75
CA HIS A 349 23.45 20.01 -9.13
C HIS A 349 24.43 20.73 -8.19
N THR A 350 24.41 22.07 -8.10
CA THR A 350 25.38 22.85 -7.30
C THR A 350 24.80 23.60 -6.10
N HIS A 351 23.49 23.54 -5.84
CA HIS A 351 22.86 24.26 -4.71
C HIS A 351 22.59 23.45 -3.44
N ASN A 352 23.03 22.17 -3.37
CA ASN A 352 22.83 21.33 -2.17
C ASN A 352 24.06 21.18 -1.26
N HIS A 353 25.07 22.07 -1.36
CA HIS A 353 26.29 21.96 -0.54
C HIS A 353 26.63 23.12 0.40
N TYR A 354 25.75 24.09 0.63
CA TYR A 354 26.01 25.17 1.60
C TYR A 354 24.85 25.37 2.59
N HIS A 355 24.61 24.40 3.47
CA HIS A 355 24.07 24.69 4.80
C HIS A 355 24.62 23.70 5.82
N GLN A 356 25.93 23.82 6.09
CA GLN A 356 26.53 23.28 7.30
C GLN A 356 27.61 24.27 7.75
N ASN A 357 27.20 25.27 8.54
CA ASN A 357 27.98 25.95 9.59
C ASN A 357 27.25 27.22 10.00
N ASN A 358 26.61 27.18 11.17
CA ASN A 358 26.63 28.26 12.17
C ASN A 358 25.67 27.92 13.31
N ILE A 359 26.16 27.19 14.31
CA ILE A 359 25.74 27.38 15.71
C ILE A 359 26.99 27.22 16.58
N TYR A 360 27.51 28.35 17.06
CA TYR A 360 28.17 28.46 18.35
C TYR A 360 27.40 29.49 19.16
#